data_AF-A0A7I9XVA7-F1
#
_entry.id   AF-A0A7I9XVA7-F1
#
_cell.length_a   1.000
_cell.length_b   1.000
_cell.length_c   1.000
_cell.angle_alpha   90.00
_cell.angle_beta   90.00
_cell.angle_gamma   90.00
#
_symmetry.space_group_name_H-M   'P 1'
#
loop_
_entity.id
_entity.type
_entity.pdbx_description
1 polymer ?
#
loop_
_entity_poly.entity_id
_entity_poly.type
_entity_poly.pdbx_seq_one_letter_code
_entity_poly.pdbx_strand_id
1 'polypeptide(L)'
;MQAQRESDRAALKIAEAQLKAAREGKLLSPTRIRRVLTVSRLLAPILVPLVYRAAMAARGLIDQRRADRLGIPLAQIGRFSGHGARLSARVAGAEHSLRAVQDKKPRDGETQQFVAAVSDRLADLSAAITAAETMPAARRRATHSAIARQLDGIEADLMARLGLE
;
A
#
# COMPACT_ATOMS: atom_id res chain seq x y z
N MET A 1 64.11 -16.49 -20.25
CA MET A 1 63.27 -17.47 -19.53
C MET A 1 62.60 -16.95 -18.25
N GLN A 2 63.02 -15.82 -17.64
CA GLN A 2 62.35 -15.27 -16.44
C GLN A 2 61.05 -14.51 -16.74
N ALA A 3 61.00 -13.75 -17.85
CA ALA A 3 59.81 -12.99 -18.25
C ALA A 3 58.57 -13.88 -18.52
N GLN A 4 58.77 -15.09 -19.06
CA GLN A 4 57.69 -16.06 -19.28
C GLN A 4 57.11 -16.60 -17.96
N ARG A 5 57.95 -16.79 -16.94
CA ARG A 5 57.49 -17.26 -15.62
C ARG A 5 56.69 -16.21 -14.85
N GLU A 6 56.97 -14.94 -15.09
CA GLU A 6 56.21 -13.83 -14.50
C GLU A 6 54.87 -13.63 -15.20
N SER A 7 54.83 -13.74 -16.54
CA SER A 7 53.56 -13.73 -17.28
C SER A 7 52.69 -14.92 -16.92
N ASP A 8 53.27 -16.11 -16.73
CA ASP A 8 52.53 -17.31 -16.32
C ASP A 8 51.97 -17.17 -14.90
N ARG A 9 52.74 -16.58 -13.96
CA ARG A 9 52.25 -16.28 -12.61
C ARG A 9 51.17 -15.20 -12.60
N ALA A 10 51.26 -14.20 -13.46
CA ALA A 10 50.21 -13.19 -13.61
C ALA A 10 48.94 -13.80 -14.20
N ALA A 11 49.07 -14.64 -15.23
CA ALA A 11 47.96 -15.36 -15.86
C ALA A 11 47.27 -16.31 -14.87
N LEU A 12 48.03 -17.01 -14.04
CA LEU A 12 47.49 -17.89 -12.99
C LEU A 12 46.73 -17.10 -11.90
N LYS A 13 47.25 -15.95 -11.46
CA LYS A 13 46.54 -15.09 -10.50
C LYS A 13 45.25 -14.50 -11.07
N ILE A 14 45.24 -14.16 -12.35
CA ILE A 14 44.05 -13.68 -13.05
C ILE A 14 43.03 -14.82 -13.19
N ALA A 15 43.48 -16.03 -13.54
CA ALA A 15 42.63 -17.21 -13.61
C ALA A 15 42.04 -17.58 -12.24
N GLU A 16 42.81 -17.51 -11.16
CA GLU A 16 42.32 -17.76 -9.79
C GLU A 16 41.32 -16.70 -9.32
N ALA A 17 41.56 -15.42 -9.66
CA ALA A 17 40.63 -14.34 -9.36
C ALA A 17 39.30 -14.50 -10.13
N GLN A 18 39.37 -14.93 -11.39
CA GLN A 18 38.20 -15.24 -12.20
C GLN A 18 37.46 -16.50 -11.71
N LEU A 19 38.19 -17.52 -11.25
CA LEU A 19 37.61 -18.74 -10.67
C LEU A 19 36.91 -18.45 -9.33
N LYS A 20 37.46 -17.56 -8.50
CA LYS A 20 36.79 -17.07 -7.28
C LYS A 20 35.56 -16.23 -7.61
N ALA A 21 35.66 -15.33 -8.59
CA ALA A 21 34.52 -14.53 -9.05
C ALA A 21 33.40 -15.38 -9.69
N ALA A 22 33.74 -16.49 -10.33
CA ALA A 22 32.78 -17.45 -10.87
C ALA A 22 32.18 -18.37 -9.79
N ARG A 23 32.97 -18.78 -8.79
CA ARG A 23 32.53 -19.61 -7.64
C ARG A 23 31.60 -18.84 -6.68
N GLU A 24 31.73 -17.52 -6.57
CA GLU A 24 30.83 -16.68 -5.76
C GLU A 24 29.47 -16.35 -6.42
N GLY A 25 29.13 -17.03 -7.51
CA GLY A 25 27.74 -17.18 -7.95
C GLY A 25 26.98 -15.87 -8.17
N LYS A 26 27.29 -15.16 -9.26
CA LYS A 26 26.47 -14.21 -10.07
C LYS A 26 25.50 -13.18 -9.43
N LEU A 27 25.24 -13.15 -8.13
CA LEU A 27 24.30 -12.23 -7.46
C LEU A 27 24.75 -11.77 -6.07
N LEU A 28 25.73 -12.42 -5.46
CA LEU A 28 26.04 -12.24 -4.03
C LEU A 28 27.48 -11.80 -3.72
N SER A 29 28.20 -11.20 -4.69
CA SER A 29 29.55 -10.67 -4.37
C SER A 29 29.42 -9.48 -3.38
N PRO A 30 30.17 -9.45 -2.27
CA PRO A 30 30.00 -8.46 -1.21
C PRO A 30 30.18 -7.01 -1.69
N THR A 31 30.98 -6.80 -2.72
CA THR A 31 31.16 -5.51 -3.41
C THR A 31 29.93 -5.07 -4.19
N ARG A 32 29.21 -5.99 -4.86
CA ARG A 32 27.94 -5.68 -5.52
C ARG A 32 26.82 -5.50 -4.51
N ILE A 33 26.74 -6.31 -3.46
CA ILE A 33 25.75 -6.11 -2.38
C ILE A 33 25.92 -4.73 -1.74
N ARG A 34 27.15 -4.29 -1.46
CA ARG A 34 27.41 -2.94 -0.96
C ARG A 34 26.97 -1.85 -1.94
N ARG A 35 27.25 -2.00 -3.24
CA ARG A 35 26.80 -1.05 -4.28
C ARG A 35 25.28 -1.04 -4.46
N VAL A 36 24.64 -2.19 -4.43
CA VAL A 36 23.19 -2.31 -4.52
C VAL A 36 22.55 -1.68 -3.29
N LEU A 37 23.05 -1.93 -2.08
CA LEU A 37 22.53 -1.31 -0.85
C LEU A 37 22.67 0.21 -0.87
N THR A 38 23.80 0.76 -1.34
CA THR A 38 23.97 2.22 -1.43
C THR A 38 23.07 2.84 -2.49
N VAL A 39 22.96 2.25 -3.67
CA VAL A 39 22.06 2.74 -4.73
C VAL A 39 20.58 2.59 -4.33
N SER A 40 20.21 1.46 -3.72
CA SER A 40 18.87 1.23 -3.20
C SER A 40 18.50 2.25 -2.14
N ARG A 41 19.43 2.61 -1.25
CA ARG A 41 19.20 3.62 -0.21
C ARG A 41 19.02 5.03 -0.78
N LEU A 42 19.65 5.34 -1.91
CA LEU A 42 19.46 6.61 -2.62
C LEU A 42 18.14 6.66 -3.38
N LEU A 43 17.71 5.54 -3.96
CA LEU A 43 16.46 5.46 -4.73
C LEU A 43 15.23 5.12 -3.87
N ALA A 44 15.45 4.65 -2.63
CA ALA A 44 14.39 4.31 -1.68
C ALA A 44 13.31 5.40 -1.50
N PRO A 45 13.63 6.71 -1.42
CA PRO A 45 12.61 7.75 -1.22
C PRO A 45 11.60 7.83 -2.36
N ILE A 46 11.98 7.39 -3.56
CA ILE A 46 11.16 7.50 -4.79
C ILE A 46 10.55 6.14 -5.15
N LEU A 47 11.31 5.07 -5.00
CA LEU A 47 10.85 3.70 -5.29
C LEU A 47 9.83 3.21 -4.28
N VAL A 48 9.96 3.54 -3.00
CA VAL A 48 9.01 3.08 -1.97
C VAL A 48 7.60 3.61 -2.24
N PRO A 49 7.38 4.93 -2.48
CA PRO A 49 6.07 5.43 -2.88
C PRO A 49 5.54 4.79 -4.17
N LEU A 50 6.40 4.52 -5.15
CA LEU A 50 5.98 3.98 -6.45
C LEU A 50 5.54 2.51 -6.36
N VAL A 51 6.31 1.68 -5.65
CA VAL A 51 5.95 0.27 -5.40
C VAL A 51 4.68 0.18 -4.56
N TYR A 52 4.54 1.06 -3.57
CA TYR A 52 3.31 1.17 -2.80
C TYR A 52 2.10 1.56 -3.69
N ARG A 53 2.27 2.56 -4.55
CA ARG A 53 1.24 2.94 -5.55
C ARG A 53 0.93 1.81 -6.53
N ALA A 54 1.92 1.03 -6.95
CA ALA A 54 1.73 -0.13 -7.82
C ALA A 54 0.98 -1.27 -7.10
N ALA A 55 1.30 -1.51 -5.82
CA ALA A 55 0.60 -2.48 -4.99
C ALA A 55 -0.87 -2.07 -4.75
N MET A 56 -1.12 -0.77 -4.54
CA MET A 56 -2.47 -0.22 -4.38
C MET A 56 -3.24 -0.18 -5.70
N ALA A 57 -2.59 0.13 -6.82
CA ALA A 57 -3.21 0.04 -8.15
C ALA A 57 -3.55 -1.41 -8.52
N ALA A 58 -2.71 -2.37 -8.15
CA ALA A 58 -3.00 -3.79 -8.31
C ALA A 58 -4.23 -4.23 -7.50
N ARG A 59 -4.40 -3.70 -6.27
CA ARG A 59 -5.64 -3.89 -5.49
C ARG A 59 -6.84 -3.21 -6.15
N GLY A 60 -6.68 -1.98 -6.65
CA GLY A 60 -7.73 -1.27 -7.39
C GLY A 60 -8.20 -1.99 -8.66
N LEU A 61 -7.31 -2.72 -9.36
CA LEU A 61 -7.66 -3.57 -10.50
C LEU A 61 -8.40 -4.86 -10.08
N ILE A 62 -8.08 -5.41 -8.90
CA ILE A 62 -8.79 -6.55 -8.32
C ILE A 62 -10.19 -6.11 -7.85
N ASP A 63 -10.31 -4.92 -7.27
CA ASP A 63 -11.58 -4.30 -6.87
C ASP A 63 -12.44 -3.93 -8.07
N GLN A 64 -11.86 -3.43 -9.17
CA GLN A 64 -12.60 -3.20 -10.42
C GLN A 64 -13.23 -4.50 -10.96
N ARG A 65 -12.49 -5.62 -10.93
CA ARG A 65 -13.05 -6.92 -11.36
C ARG A 65 -14.05 -7.52 -10.37
N ARG A 66 -13.98 -7.14 -9.09
CA ARG A 66 -14.98 -7.52 -8.08
C ARG A 66 -16.25 -6.68 -8.20
N ALA A 67 -16.12 -5.42 -8.62
CA ALA A 67 -17.21 -4.51 -8.93
C ALA A 67 -17.97 -4.92 -10.21
N ASP A 68 -17.27 -5.45 -11.21
CA ASP A 68 -17.90 -5.92 -12.46
C ASP A 68 -18.79 -7.17 -12.27
N ARG A 69 -18.61 -7.94 -11.18
CA ARG A 69 -19.51 -9.06 -10.85
C ARG A 69 -20.78 -8.66 -10.10
N LEU A 70 -20.92 -7.38 -9.73
CA LEU A 70 -22.06 -6.86 -8.97
C LEU A 70 -22.85 -5.78 -9.72
N GLY A 71 -22.53 -5.52 -10.99
CA GLY A 71 -23.46 -4.88 -11.92
C GLY A 71 -23.84 -3.43 -11.63
N ILE A 72 -23.07 -2.67 -10.85
CA ILE A 72 -23.26 -1.22 -10.73
C ILE A 72 -21.89 -0.51 -10.70
N PRO A 73 -21.49 0.15 -11.80
CA PRO A 73 -20.33 1.03 -11.81
C PRO A 73 -20.71 2.34 -11.12
N LEU A 74 -20.03 2.69 -10.03
CA LEU A 74 -20.05 4.06 -9.50
C LEU A 74 -18.61 4.57 -9.39
N ALA A 75 -17.95 4.62 -10.54
CA ALA A 75 -16.96 5.66 -10.74
C ALA A 75 -17.71 7.02 -10.79
N GLN A 76 -17.71 7.72 -9.66
CA GLN A 76 -17.62 9.18 -9.58
C GLN A 76 -18.63 10.04 -10.38
N ILE A 77 -19.94 9.94 -10.14
CA ILE A 77 -20.88 10.95 -10.67
C ILE A 77 -21.85 11.41 -9.57
N GLY A 78 -21.65 12.62 -9.02
CA GLY A 78 -22.53 13.30 -8.04
C GLY A 78 -21.97 13.34 -6.61
N ARG A 79 -20.84 14.03 -6.38
CA ARG A 79 -19.93 13.80 -5.23
C ARG A 79 -20.55 13.75 -3.83
N PHE A 80 -21.70 14.37 -3.53
CA PHE A 80 -22.46 14.16 -2.28
C PHE A 80 -23.95 14.52 -2.45
N SER A 81 -24.68 13.82 -3.32
CA SER A 81 -26.13 14.04 -3.50
C SER A 81 -26.93 12.77 -3.17
N GLY A 82 -27.93 12.87 -2.29
CA GLY A 82 -28.74 11.74 -1.80
C GLY A 82 -28.89 11.75 -0.26
N HIS A 83 -29.62 10.78 0.31
CA HIS A 83 -29.85 10.74 1.76
C HIS A 83 -28.59 10.38 2.57
N GLY A 84 -27.64 9.70 1.94
CA GLY A 84 -26.36 9.25 2.49
C GLY A 84 -25.18 10.17 2.20
N ALA A 85 -25.41 11.34 1.59
CA ALA A 85 -24.38 12.31 1.22
C ALA A 85 -23.47 12.69 2.40
N ARG A 86 -24.05 12.97 3.57
CA ARG A 86 -23.30 13.29 4.79
C ARG A 86 -22.40 12.15 5.25
N LEU A 87 -22.90 10.91 5.21
CA LEU A 87 -22.12 9.74 5.60
C LEU A 87 -20.97 9.48 4.62
N SER A 88 -21.22 9.66 3.32
CA SER A 88 -20.20 9.53 2.29
C SER A 88 -19.07 10.56 2.49
N ALA A 89 -19.41 11.79 2.88
CA ALA A 89 -18.42 12.84 3.18
C ALA A 89 -17.56 12.49 4.39
N ARG A 90 -18.18 11.92 5.44
CA ARG A 90 -17.46 11.44 6.61
C ARG A 90 -16.53 10.28 6.28
N VAL A 91 -16.95 9.32 5.46
CA VAL A 91 -16.08 8.22 4.98
C VAL A 91 -14.86 8.79 4.25
N ALA A 92 -15.06 9.74 3.33
CA ALA A 92 -13.95 10.39 2.63
C ALA A 92 -13.00 11.14 3.59
N GLY A 93 -13.54 11.76 4.65
CA GLY A 93 -12.76 12.37 5.72
C GLY A 93 -11.95 11.35 6.52
N ALA A 94 -12.56 10.22 6.89
CA ALA A 94 -11.90 9.12 7.58
C ALA A 94 -10.78 8.49 6.73
N GLU A 95 -10.98 8.33 5.41
CA GLU A 95 -9.92 7.90 4.49
C GLU A 95 -8.75 8.88 4.46
N HIS A 96 -9.01 10.18 4.53
CA HIS A 96 -7.95 11.19 4.58
C HIS A 96 -7.16 11.09 5.89
N SER A 97 -7.84 10.98 7.03
CA SER A 97 -7.21 10.76 8.33
C SER A 97 -6.44 9.43 8.38
N LEU A 98 -6.93 8.38 7.71
CA LEU A 98 -6.24 7.10 7.62
C LEU A 98 -4.89 7.21 6.89
N ARG A 99 -4.82 8.02 5.83
CA ARG A 99 -3.54 8.32 5.15
C ARG A 99 -2.58 9.03 6.10
N ALA A 100 -3.07 9.97 6.92
CA ALA A 100 -2.24 10.62 7.92
C ALA A 100 -1.69 9.64 8.98
N VAL A 101 -2.50 8.64 9.41
CA VAL A 101 -2.04 7.56 10.30
C VAL A 101 -0.94 6.74 9.64
N GLN A 102 -1.13 6.40 8.37
CA GLN A 102 -0.14 5.65 7.60
C GLN A 102 1.18 6.41 7.47
N ASP A 103 1.12 7.71 7.14
CA ASP A 103 2.29 8.57 6.94
C ASP A 103 3.07 8.80 8.25
N LYS A 104 2.38 8.74 9.41
CA LYS A 104 3.01 8.86 10.74
C LYS A 104 3.97 7.70 11.03
N LYS A 105 3.64 6.47 10.61
CA LYS A 105 4.45 5.25 10.85
C LYS A 105 4.43 4.28 9.66
N PRO A 106 5.03 4.61 8.50
CA PRO A 106 4.85 3.86 7.26
C PRO A 106 5.52 2.48 7.25
N ARG A 107 6.48 2.23 8.16
CA ARG A 107 7.23 0.96 8.27
C ARG A 107 6.74 0.06 9.41
N ASP A 108 5.76 0.52 10.18
CA ASP A 108 5.22 -0.24 11.28
C ASP A 108 4.21 -1.27 10.78
N GLY A 109 4.46 -2.55 11.08
CA GLY A 109 3.62 -3.66 10.61
C GLY A 109 2.20 -3.60 11.17
N GLU A 110 2.06 -3.16 12.43
CA GLU A 110 0.75 -2.99 13.07
C GLU A 110 -0.05 -1.87 12.38
N THR A 111 0.58 -0.72 12.14
CA THR A 111 -0.03 0.39 11.40
C THR A 111 -0.45 -0.03 10.00
N GLN A 112 0.35 -0.84 9.29
CA GLN A 112 -0.01 -1.34 7.96
C GLN A 112 -1.23 -2.29 7.98
N GLN A 113 -1.30 -3.18 8.96
CA GLN A 113 -2.45 -4.08 9.14
C GLN A 113 -3.71 -3.29 9.50
N PHE A 114 -3.60 -2.32 10.41
CA PHE A 114 -4.68 -1.41 10.75
C PHE A 114 -5.17 -0.63 9.51
N VAL A 115 -4.25 -0.06 8.73
CA VAL A 115 -4.60 0.68 7.51
C VAL A 115 -5.32 -0.20 6.50
N ALA A 116 -4.87 -1.44 6.30
CA ALA A 116 -5.58 -2.39 5.44
C ALA A 116 -7.00 -2.68 5.96
N ALA A 117 -7.13 -3.04 7.25
CA ALA A 117 -8.41 -3.40 7.85
C ALA A 117 -9.42 -2.23 7.84
N VAL A 118 -8.97 -1.01 8.15
CA VAL A 118 -9.86 0.17 8.14
C VAL A 118 -10.21 0.58 6.71
N SER A 119 -9.28 0.48 5.75
CA SER A 119 -9.58 0.72 4.34
C SER A 119 -10.68 -0.21 3.83
N ASP A 120 -10.59 -1.52 4.12
CA ASP A 120 -11.61 -2.50 3.74
C ASP A 120 -12.96 -2.16 4.39
N ARG A 121 -12.97 -1.81 5.67
CA ARG A 121 -14.19 -1.43 6.39
C ARG A 121 -14.83 -0.15 5.85
N LEU A 122 -14.05 0.86 5.47
CA LEU A 122 -14.56 2.10 4.87
C LEU A 122 -15.15 1.86 3.47
N ALA A 123 -14.59 0.92 2.71
CA ALA A 123 -15.15 0.48 1.43
C ALA A 123 -16.51 -0.22 1.63
N ASP A 124 -16.60 -1.14 2.60
CA ASP A 124 -17.85 -1.81 2.96
C ASP A 124 -18.94 -0.83 3.40
N LEU A 125 -18.56 0.17 4.22
CA LEU A 125 -19.49 1.23 4.63
C LEU A 125 -19.99 2.07 3.45
N SER A 126 -19.13 2.38 2.47
CA SER A 126 -19.51 3.10 1.25
C SER A 126 -20.52 2.30 0.42
N ALA A 127 -20.30 0.99 0.27
CA ALA A 127 -21.23 0.09 -0.39
C ALA A 127 -22.58 0.01 0.36
N ALA A 128 -22.53 -0.06 1.70
CA ALA A 128 -23.73 -0.09 2.54
C ALA A 128 -24.56 1.20 2.44
N ILE A 129 -23.93 2.38 2.35
CA ILE A 129 -24.61 3.66 2.11
C ILE A 129 -25.37 3.61 0.77
N THR A 130 -24.71 3.15 -0.30
CA THR A 130 -25.33 3.04 -1.62
C THR A 130 -26.51 2.06 -1.61
N ALA A 131 -26.35 0.90 -0.95
CA ALA A 131 -27.42 -0.08 -0.79
C ALA A 131 -28.61 0.49 -0.01
N ALA A 132 -28.36 1.31 1.02
CA ALA A 132 -29.39 1.90 1.85
C ALA A 132 -30.30 2.89 1.10
N GLU A 133 -29.82 3.55 0.04
CA GLU A 133 -30.63 4.47 -0.78
C GLU A 133 -31.83 3.77 -1.45
N THR A 134 -31.70 2.47 -1.75
CA THR A 134 -32.78 1.67 -2.35
C THR A 134 -33.80 1.18 -1.32
N MET A 135 -33.53 1.35 -0.03
CA MET A 135 -34.41 0.86 1.04
C MET A 135 -35.59 1.81 1.31
N PRO A 136 -36.74 1.29 1.80
CA PRO A 136 -37.82 2.11 2.31
C PRO A 136 -37.35 3.07 3.41
N ALA A 137 -37.96 4.26 3.51
CA ALA A 137 -37.45 5.36 4.32
C ALA A 137 -37.16 5.01 5.79
N ALA A 138 -38.02 4.23 6.44
CA ALA A 138 -37.80 3.78 7.82
C ALA A 138 -36.56 2.89 7.95
N ARG A 139 -36.39 1.92 7.04
CA ARG A 139 -35.24 1.03 7.01
C ARG A 139 -33.96 1.77 6.62
N ARG A 140 -34.03 2.66 5.62
CA ARG A 140 -32.91 3.52 5.21
C ARG A 140 -32.36 4.33 6.39
N ARG A 141 -33.22 5.00 7.16
CA ARG A 141 -32.81 5.77 8.35
C ARG A 141 -32.14 4.89 9.41
N ALA A 142 -32.70 3.71 9.68
CA ALA A 142 -32.11 2.76 10.63
C ALA A 142 -30.71 2.30 10.17
N THR A 143 -30.56 1.98 8.89
CA THR A 143 -29.28 1.60 8.28
C THR A 143 -28.27 2.75 8.34
N HIS A 144 -28.66 3.97 7.96
CA HIS A 144 -27.79 5.15 8.06
C HIS A 144 -27.34 5.42 9.49
N SER A 145 -28.21 5.24 10.49
CA SER A 145 -27.86 5.37 11.90
C SER A 145 -26.86 4.30 12.36
N ALA A 146 -26.98 3.06 11.87
CA ALA A 146 -26.03 1.99 12.17
C ALA A 146 -24.65 2.27 11.54
N ILE A 147 -24.63 2.71 10.28
CA ILE A 147 -23.41 3.12 9.56
C ILE A 147 -22.73 4.28 10.30
N ALA A 148 -23.49 5.28 10.73
CA ALA A 148 -22.97 6.40 11.50
C ALA A 148 -22.22 5.94 12.76
N ARG A 149 -22.82 5.05 13.56
CA ARG A 149 -22.18 4.51 14.77
C ARG A 149 -20.89 3.73 14.47
N GLN A 150 -20.87 2.96 13.39
CA GLN A 150 -19.65 2.25 12.99
C GLN A 150 -18.55 3.22 12.57
N LEU A 151 -18.92 4.31 11.89
CA LEU A 151 -17.99 5.33 11.47
C LEU A 151 -17.46 6.15 12.66
N ASP A 152 -18.31 6.45 13.65
CA ASP A 152 -17.87 7.10 14.90
C ASP A 152 -16.76 6.30 15.59
N GLY A 153 -16.88 4.96 15.63
CA GLY A 153 -15.84 4.09 16.19
C GLY A 153 -14.54 4.11 15.39
N ILE A 154 -14.62 4.12 14.05
CA ILE A 154 -13.43 4.22 13.19
C ILE A 154 -12.75 5.58 13.39
N GLU A 155 -13.53 6.67 13.41
CA GLU A 155 -13.00 8.03 13.60
C GLU A 155 -12.30 8.16 14.97
N ALA A 156 -12.84 7.54 16.03
CA ALA A 156 -12.18 7.47 17.33
C ALA A 156 -10.85 6.70 17.26
N ASP A 157 -10.83 5.50 16.66
CA ASP A 157 -9.60 4.72 16.50
C ASP A 157 -8.51 5.49 15.70
N LEU A 158 -8.94 6.26 14.70
CA LEU A 158 -8.06 7.14 13.92
C LEU A 158 -7.50 8.28 14.77
N MET A 159 -8.34 8.96 15.55
CA MET A 159 -7.91 10.04 16.46
C MET A 159 -6.92 9.53 17.50
N ALA A 160 -7.17 8.38 18.12
CA ALA A 160 -6.28 7.74 19.08
C ALA A 160 -4.88 7.50 18.48
N ARG A 161 -4.81 7.00 17.25
CA ARG A 161 -3.53 6.74 16.56
C ARG A 161 -2.83 8.01 16.10
N LEU A 162 -3.60 9.04 15.74
CA LEU A 162 -3.07 10.38 15.45
C LEU A 162 -2.61 11.10 16.73
N GLY A 163 -3.11 10.71 17.90
CA GLY A 163 -2.82 11.32 19.20
C GLY A 163 -3.65 12.59 19.44
N LEU A 164 -4.91 12.58 18.98
CA LEU A 164 -5.84 13.72 19.00
C LEU A 164 -7.05 13.47 19.93
N GLU A 165 -6.81 12.87 21.10
CA GLU A 165 -7.83 12.49 22.10
C GLU A 165 -8.01 13.56 23.19
#